data_AF-A0A2L2YCM1-F1
#
_entry.id   AF-A0A2L2YCM1-F1
#
_cell.length_a   1.000
_cell.length_b   1.000
_cell.length_c   1.000
_cell.angle_alpha   90.00
_cell.angle_beta   90.00
_cell.angle_gamma   90.00
#
_symmetry.space_group_name_H-M   'P 1'
#
loop_
_entity.id
_entity.type
_entity.pdbx_description
1 polymer ?
#
loop_
_entity_poly.entity_id
_entity_poly.type
_entity_poly.pdbx_seq_one_letter_code
_entity_poly.pdbx_strand_id
1 'polypeptide(L)'
;GTLLWYTSLQPKNINPLISHLADMYHYWTGGAEFEIKIAGTSFHAGMLTIVELPPQVHPTTLTGTRDYSAYNWHGIDAKNPSLEGFHVRDVRQTAFHFIDNDNDKEPHKIGGYIAAYVDMSLNTSSTGTQQVSVQVWSKPSRDFQLLKLKIPRLTPGESKSNVEILINSALDFTTLKAMVPSNLSYEAARLEVQAASYKAHNILLVNHFKPDGTSMCEVNNLTGFNPSTKTTYSVLNTVIDDLLVKFQVRPMLPFRANRYGGEGGAIVARGLTHCTKMKQWGVKDPPPETKVNQPIYFEMYGTNNGGWKDVIPDLKIVEYAGVEGSDFVREPKSTPVPNGESLVTFTQAGTSNQYALQLQHFSELMARGILKDWIPKGQCAKFIMSDKSAGVPVGQVKLYATGQMTTAPSKDIVKWDVEKMAMVFDGFVAETSPFQRVAEHSTNRLLALSFHSSYRRT
;
A
#
# COMPACT_ATOMS: atom_id res chain seq x y z
N GLY A 1 -27.88 14.17 -22.88
CA GLY A 1 -27.93 13.38 -21.64
C GLY A 1 -26.67 12.61 -21.32
N THR A 2 -25.47 13.20 -21.46
CA THR A 2 -24.22 12.57 -21.01
C THR A 2 -24.06 12.78 -19.51
N LEU A 3 -23.76 11.73 -18.74
CA LEU A 3 -23.46 11.83 -17.30
C LEU A 3 -22.08 12.47 -17.10
N LEU A 4 -22.00 13.59 -16.38
CA LEU A 4 -20.73 14.26 -16.07
C LEU A 4 -20.21 13.93 -14.68
N TRP A 5 -21.11 13.85 -13.70
CA TRP A 5 -20.77 13.68 -12.30
C TRP A 5 -21.94 13.05 -11.57
N TYR A 6 -21.65 12.26 -10.55
CA TYR A 6 -22.64 11.80 -9.59
C TYR A 6 -21.97 11.53 -8.24
N THR A 7 -22.78 11.55 -7.18
CA THR A 7 -22.38 11.04 -5.88
C THR A 7 -23.57 10.37 -5.20
N SER A 8 -23.30 9.41 -4.32
CA SER A 8 -24.34 8.80 -3.47
C SER A 8 -24.54 9.64 -2.21
N LEU A 9 -25.79 9.70 -1.75
CA LEU A 9 -26.12 10.30 -0.46
C LEU A 9 -25.68 9.33 0.65
N GLN A 10 -24.45 9.53 1.12
CA GLN A 10 -23.87 8.83 2.27
C GLN A 10 -22.78 9.67 2.96
N PRO A 11 -22.56 9.53 4.29
CA PRO A 11 -21.62 10.33 5.07
C PRO A 11 -20.23 10.42 4.44
N LYS A 12 -19.74 9.29 3.92
CA LYS A 12 -18.41 9.16 3.28
C LYS A 12 -18.25 10.04 2.04
N ASN A 13 -19.33 10.31 1.32
CA ASN A 13 -19.31 10.97 0.01
C ASN A 13 -19.90 12.38 0.03
N ILE A 14 -20.57 12.79 1.11
CA ILE A 14 -21.20 14.11 1.23
C ILE A 14 -20.19 15.15 1.69
N ASN A 15 -19.48 14.94 2.80
CA ASN A 15 -18.63 15.97 3.38
C ASN A 15 -17.45 15.34 4.12
N PRO A 16 -16.21 15.84 3.95
CA PRO A 16 -15.02 15.23 4.55
C PRO A 16 -15.04 15.23 6.09
N LEU A 17 -15.60 16.27 6.72
CA LEU A 17 -15.72 16.34 8.17
C LEU A 17 -16.71 15.30 8.69
N ILE A 18 -17.85 15.16 8.01
CA ILE A 18 -18.86 14.15 8.34
C ILE A 18 -18.34 12.74 8.08
N SER A 19 -17.57 12.55 7.02
CA SER A 19 -16.90 11.27 6.72
C SER A 19 -15.99 10.85 7.89
N HIS A 20 -15.15 11.76 8.38
CA HIS A 20 -14.30 11.49 9.53
C HIS A 20 -15.09 11.19 10.81
N LEU A 21 -16.14 11.97 11.08
CA LEU A 21 -16.99 11.74 12.25
C LEU A 21 -17.75 10.42 12.14
N ALA A 22 -18.22 10.04 10.96
CA ALA A 22 -19.00 8.84 10.71
C ALA A 22 -18.24 7.56 11.11
N ASP A 23 -16.91 7.55 11.01
CA ASP A 23 -16.09 6.42 11.47
C ASP A 23 -16.32 6.05 12.93
N MET A 24 -16.71 7.03 13.77
CA MET A 24 -17.02 6.82 15.18
C MET A 24 -18.45 6.33 15.44
N TYR A 25 -19.32 6.22 14.42
CA TYR A 25 -20.72 5.85 14.57
C TYR A 25 -21.05 4.60 13.75
N HIS A 26 -22.08 3.87 14.18
CA HIS A 26 -22.57 2.70 13.42
C HIS A 26 -23.56 3.07 12.34
N TYR A 27 -24.36 4.12 12.55
CA TYR A 27 -25.49 4.43 11.69
C TYR A 27 -25.58 5.92 11.35
N TRP A 28 -26.30 6.21 10.28
CA TRP A 28 -26.62 7.58 9.88
C TRP A 28 -28.05 7.68 9.31
N THR A 29 -28.58 8.90 9.27
CA THR A 29 -29.88 9.24 8.67
C THR A 29 -29.90 10.71 8.28
N GLY A 30 -30.74 11.09 7.32
CA GLY A 30 -31.05 12.49 6.98
C GLY A 30 -30.37 12.99 5.71
N GLY A 31 -30.85 14.11 5.19
CA GLY A 31 -30.47 14.62 3.87
C GLY A 31 -29.14 15.37 3.80
N ALA A 32 -28.83 15.87 2.61
CA ALA A 32 -27.72 16.79 2.40
C ALA A 32 -28.18 17.98 1.55
N GLU A 33 -27.53 19.11 1.78
CA GLU A 33 -27.66 20.31 0.95
C GLU A 33 -26.44 20.40 0.05
N PHE A 34 -26.70 20.66 -1.22
CA PHE A 34 -25.67 20.85 -2.22
C PHE A 34 -25.86 22.20 -2.88
N GLU A 35 -24.73 22.80 -3.26
CA GLU A 35 -24.68 24.04 -4.00
C GLU A 35 -23.83 23.83 -5.23
N ILE A 36 -24.27 24.33 -6.38
CA ILE A 36 -23.55 24.16 -7.64
C ILE A 36 -23.41 25.50 -8.36
N LYS A 37 -22.22 25.70 -8.94
CA LYS A 37 -21.91 26.86 -9.76
C LYS A 37 -21.28 26.44 -11.07
N ILE A 38 -21.81 26.98 -12.17
CA ILE A 38 -21.18 26.90 -13.50
C ILE A 38 -20.44 28.22 -13.74
N ALA A 39 -19.14 28.13 -14.01
CA ALA A 39 -18.28 29.27 -14.35
C ALA A 39 -18.28 29.49 -15.87
N GLY A 40 -19.46 29.77 -16.43
CA GLY A 40 -19.62 30.15 -17.83
C GLY A 40 -19.59 31.67 -18.02
N THR A 41 -19.23 32.10 -19.23
CA THR A 41 -19.40 33.49 -19.67
C THR A 41 -20.76 33.67 -20.35
N SER A 42 -21.20 34.92 -20.54
CA SER A 42 -22.45 35.24 -21.25
C SER A 42 -22.51 34.72 -22.70
N PHE A 43 -21.37 34.40 -23.30
CA PHE A 43 -21.26 33.84 -24.65
C PHE A 43 -21.47 32.33 -24.72
N HIS A 44 -21.48 31.63 -23.57
CA HIS A 44 -21.77 30.20 -23.53
C HIS A 44 -23.27 29.95 -23.54
N ALA A 45 -23.75 29.01 -24.34
CA ALA A 45 -25.09 28.46 -24.26
C ALA A 45 -25.00 26.98 -23.90
N GLY A 46 -25.97 26.46 -23.17
CA GLY A 46 -25.98 25.08 -22.72
C GLY A 46 -26.67 24.96 -21.37
N MET A 47 -27.06 23.75 -21.01
CA MET A 47 -27.79 23.49 -19.78
C MET A 47 -27.33 22.18 -19.16
N LEU A 48 -26.99 22.24 -17.89
CA LEU A 48 -26.72 21.08 -17.06
C LEU A 48 -27.97 20.79 -16.23
N THR A 49 -28.41 19.55 -16.21
CA THR A 49 -29.54 19.12 -15.39
C THR A 49 -29.03 18.30 -14.22
N ILE A 50 -29.35 18.75 -13.01
CA ILE A 50 -29.10 18.04 -11.76
C ILE A 50 -30.34 17.23 -11.41
N VAL A 51 -30.14 15.97 -11.03
CA VAL A 51 -31.23 15.01 -10.83
C VAL A 51 -31.04 14.30 -9.51
N GLU A 52 -32.11 14.25 -8.71
CA GLU A 52 -32.23 13.44 -7.50
C GLU A 52 -32.81 12.08 -7.90
N LEU A 53 -32.06 11.01 -7.62
CA LEU A 53 -32.42 9.64 -7.98
C LEU A 53 -32.63 8.80 -6.72
N PRO A 54 -33.65 7.91 -6.71
CA PRO A 54 -33.85 6.98 -5.61
C PRO A 54 -32.69 5.96 -5.55
N PRO A 55 -32.46 5.32 -4.39
CA PRO A 55 -31.30 4.46 -4.18
C PRO A 55 -31.28 3.18 -5.06
N GLN A 56 -32.41 2.80 -5.66
CA GLN A 56 -32.49 1.66 -6.59
C GLN A 56 -32.07 1.99 -8.02
N VAL A 57 -31.94 3.28 -8.38
CA VAL A 57 -31.69 3.73 -9.75
C VAL A 57 -30.30 4.32 -9.83
N HIS A 58 -29.36 3.54 -10.36
CA HIS A 58 -27.98 3.99 -10.48
C HIS A 58 -27.85 5.02 -11.63
N PRO A 59 -27.14 6.15 -11.46
CA PRO A 59 -27.03 7.20 -12.48
C PRO A 59 -26.56 6.71 -13.86
N THR A 60 -25.70 5.70 -13.89
CA THR A 60 -25.14 5.16 -15.14
C THR A 60 -26.13 4.33 -15.96
N THR A 61 -27.29 3.96 -15.41
CA THR A 61 -28.28 3.16 -16.14
C THR A 61 -29.25 4.02 -16.95
N LEU A 62 -29.28 5.33 -16.71
CA LEU A 62 -30.15 6.26 -17.42
C LEU A 62 -29.49 6.69 -18.74
N THR A 63 -30.20 6.51 -19.85
CA THR A 63 -29.70 6.77 -21.20
C THR A 63 -30.50 7.87 -21.88
N GLY A 64 -29.97 9.09 -21.82
CA GLY A 64 -30.54 10.23 -22.53
C GLY A 64 -31.56 11.03 -21.71
N THR A 65 -32.01 12.15 -22.30
CA THR A 65 -32.78 13.18 -21.59
C THR A 65 -34.11 12.71 -21.02
N ARG A 66 -34.81 11.86 -21.75
CA ARG A 66 -36.12 11.32 -21.35
C ARG A 66 -36.06 10.51 -20.06
N ASP A 67 -34.97 9.78 -19.82
CA ASP A 67 -34.88 8.84 -18.69
C ASP A 67 -34.73 9.58 -17.37
N TYR A 68 -33.81 10.56 -17.31
CA TYR A 68 -33.56 11.30 -16.07
C TYR A 68 -34.57 12.43 -15.83
N SER A 69 -35.15 13.02 -16.88
CA SER A 69 -36.19 14.06 -16.75
C SER A 69 -37.50 13.54 -16.15
N ALA A 70 -37.67 12.22 -16.03
CA ALA A 70 -38.78 11.61 -15.33
C ALA A 70 -38.69 11.72 -13.79
N TYR A 71 -37.53 12.07 -13.26
CA TYR A 71 -37.28 12.22 -11.82
C TYR A 71 -37.31 13.68 -11.39
N ASN A 72 -37.06 13.96 -10.11
CA ASN A 72 -36.93 15.34 -9.63
C ASN A 72 -35.63 15.94 -10.17
N TRP A 73 -35.74 17.01 -10.96
CA TRP A 73 -34.60 17.61 -11.65
C TRP A 73 -34.61 19.14 -11.58
N HIS A 74 -33.42 19.72 -11.67
CA HIS A 74 -33.18 21.17 -11.71
C HIS A 74 -32.23 21.51 -12.85
N GLY A 75 -32.70 22.33 -13.79
CA GLY A 75 -31.92 22.75 -14.96
C GLY A 75 -31.16 24.04 -14.69
N ILE A 76 -29.87 24.07 -15.02
CA ILE A 76 -28.98 25.20 -14.78
C ILE A 76 -28.33 25.61 -16.09
N ASP A 77 -28.67 26.80 -16.56
CA ASP A 77 -28.05 27.40 -17.74
C ASP A 77 -26.57 27.70 -17.47
N ALA A 78 -25.72 27.48 -18.47
CA ALA A 78 -24.28 27.77 -18.40
C ALA A 78 -23.96 29.24 -18.05
N LYS A 79 -24.89 30.17 -18.33
CA LYS A 79 -24.78 31.60 -18.05
C LYS A 79 -25.26 31.98 -16.66
N ASN A 80 -25.83 31.06 -15.88
CA ASN A 80 -26.47 31.40 -14.61
C ASN A 80 -25.44 32.05 -13.65
N PRO A 81 -25.60 33.34 -13.28
CA PRO A 81 -24.69 34.03 -12.39
C PRO A 81 -24.89 33.64 -10.92
N SER A 82 -26.02 33.03 -10.57
CA SER A 82 -26.34 32.63 -9.21
C SER A 82 -25.69 31.31 -8.82
N LEU A 83 -25.56 31.09 -7.51
CA LEU A 83 -25.26 29.80 -6.92
C LEU A 83 -26.59 29.07 -6.72
N GLU A 84 -26.72 27.87 -7.29
CA GLU A 84 -27.96 27.10 -7.19
C GLU A 84 -27.84 26.09 -6.06
N GLY A 85 -28.67 26.26 -5.03
CA GLY A 85 -28.76 25.34 -3.90
C GLY A 85 -29.94 24.40 -4.05
N PHE A 86 -29.74 23.13 -3.73
CA PHE A 86 -30.82 22.15 -3.68
C PHE A 86 -30.63 21.16 -2.53
N HIS A 87 -31.75 20.69 -2.00
CA HIS A 87 -31.81 19.79 -0.86
C HIS A 87 -32.15 18.38 -1.34
N VAL A 88 -31.25 17.44 -1.08
CA VAL A 88 -31.42 16.02 -1.42
C VAL A 88 -31.91 15.30 -0.17
N ARG A 89 -33.09 14.69 -0.28
CA ARG A 89 -33.71 14.00 0.85
C ARG A 89 -33.20 12.57 0.95
N ASP A 90 -33.15 12.10 2.18
CA ASP A 90 -32.83 10.71 2.46
C ASP A 90 -34.06 9.81 2.24
N VAL A 91 -34.02 9.06 1.12
CA VAL A 91 -35.04 8.07 0.75
C VAL A 91 -34.65 6.71 1.29
N ARG A 92 -35.34 6.28 2.36
CA ARG A 92 -35.03 5.04 3.07
C ARG A 92 -36.25 4.19 3.39
N GLN A 93 -36.07 2.87 3.36
CA GLN A 93 -37.06 1.88 3.80
C GLN A 93 -36.93 1.54 5.29
N THR A 94 -35.74 1.76 5.86
CA THR A 94 -35.40 1.52 7.27
C THR A 94 -35.36 2.84 8.03
N ALA A 95 -35.31 2.76 9.36
CA ALA A 95 -35.20 3.96 10.20
C ALA A 95 -33.84 4.68 10.05
N PHE A 96 -32.80 3.95 9.62
CA PHE A 96 -31.41 4.41 9.51
C PHE A 96 -30.62 3.56 8.50
N HIS A 97 -29.44 4.03 8.13
CA HIS A 97 -28.45 3.33 7.30
C HIS A 97 -27.22 2.92 8.11
N PHE A 98 -26.50 1.89 7.67
CA PHE A 98 -25.22 1.46 8.29
C PHE A 98 -24.04 2.19 7.66
N ILE A 99 -23.02 2.51 8.45
CA ILE A 99 -21.78 3.19 7.99
C ILE A 99 -20.71 2.19 7.50
N ASP A 100 -20.60 1.03 8.15
CA ASP A 100 -19.45 0.10 8.02
C ASP A 100 -19.54 -0.92 6.90
N ASN A 101 -20.60 -0.87 6.10
CA ASN A 101 -20.87 -1.93 5.14
C ASN A 101 -20.51 -1.46 3.73
N ASP A 102 -19.28 -1.74 3.30
CA ASP A 102 -18.67 -1.25 2.04
C ASP A 102 -19.27 -1.79 0.73
N ASN A 103 -20.47 -2.34 0.78
CA ASN A 103 -21.22 -2.70 -0.41
C ASN A 103 -22.22 -1.60 -0.74
N ASP A 104 -21.73 -0.53 -1.37
CA ASP A 104 -22.50 0.62 -1.90
C ASP A 104 -23.57 0.24 -2.95
N LYS A 105 -23.67 -1.05 -3.29
CA LYS A 105 -24.60 -1.60 -4.28
C LYS A 105 -25.95 -2.00 -3.69
N GLU A 106 -26.12 -1.96 -2.37
CA GLU A 106 -27.37 -2.35 -1.74
C GLU A 106 -28.27 -1.12 -1.50
N PRO A 107 -29.47 -1.04 -2.12
CA PRO A 107 -30.32 0.17 -2.09
C PRO A 107 -30.80 0.63 -0.71
N HIS A 108 -30.62 -0.16 0.34
CA HIS A 108 -31.01 0.22 1.71
C HIS A 108 -29.85 0.87 2.49
N LYS A 109 -28.67 1.05 1.88
CA LYS A 109 -27.46 1.57 2.55
C LYS A 109 -27.13 3.03 2.21
N ILE A 110 -27.69 3.53 1.13
CA ILE A 110 -27.57 4.91 0.67
C ILE A 110 -28.94 5.57 0.70
N GLY A 111 -28.98 6.88 0.91
CA GLY A 111 -30.25 7.63 0.91
C GLY A 111 -30.72 8.03 -0.50
N GLY A 112 -29.94 7.73 -1.54
CA GLY A 112 -30.21 8.09 -2.93
C GLY A 112 -28.94 8.44 -3.69
N TYR A 113 -29.10 8.92 -4.92
CA TYR A 113 -28.03 9.51 -5.71
C TYR A 113 -28.38 10.92 -6.13
N ILE A 114 -27.33 11.69 -6.35
CA ILE A 114 -27.40 12.90 -7.13
C ILE A 114 -26.51 12.76 -8.36
N ALA A 115 -27.00 13.21 -9.51
CA ALA A 115 -26.29 13.14 -10.76
C ALA A 115 -26.47 14.42 -11.59
N ALA A 116 -25.43 14.75 -12.36
CA ALA A 116 -25.40 15.87 -13.28
C ALA A 116 -25.30 15.35 -14.72
N TYR A 117 -26.30 15.67 -15.55
CA TYR A 117 -26.35 15.29 -16.96
C TYR A 117 -26.29 16.52 -17.87
N VAL A 118 -25.58 16.41 -18.99
CA VAL A 118 -25.65 17.40 -20.08
C VAL A 118 -27.02 17.31 -20.73
N ASP A 119 -27.85 18.33 -20.58
CA ASP A 119 -29.17 18.38 -21.20
C ASP A 119 -29.14 19.10 -22.55
N MET A 120 -28.52 20.28 -22.58
CA MET A 120 -28.23 21.01 -23.81
C MET A 120 -26.71 21.13 -23.98
N SER A 121 -26.21 20.76 -25.16
CA SER A 121 -24.77 20.81 -25.47
C SER A 121 -24.18 22.20 -25.26
N LEU A 122 -22.98 22.25 -24.70
CA LEU A 122 -22.24 23.50 -24.53
C LEU A 122 -21.84 24.07 -25.90
N ASN A 123 -22.30 25.27 -26.17
CA ASN A 123 -22.03 26.02 -27.38
C ASN A 123 -21.46 27.40 -27.02
N THR A 124 -20.66 27.99 -27.89
CA THR A 124 -20.04 29.30 -27.70
C THR A 124 -19.86 29.98 -29.05
N SER A 125 -19.54 31.28 -29.06
CA SER A 125 -19.21 31.97 -30.31
C SER A 125 -17.93 31.39 -30.94
N SER A 126 -17.70 31.64 -32.23
CA SER A 126 -16.62 31.01 -33.01
C SER A 126 -15.20 31.24 -32.48
N THR A 127 -14.99 32.18 -31.54
CA THR A 127 -13.70 32.49 -30.93
C THR A 127 -13.62 32.15 -29.43
N GLY A 128 -14.71 31.63 -28.84
CA GLY A 128 -14.76 31.28 -27.42
C GLY A 128 -14.19 29.89 -27.13
N THR A 129 -13.61 29.72 -25.93
CA THR A 129 -13.22 28.40 -25.43
C THR A 129 -14.48 27.55 -25.21
N GLN A 130 -14.56 26.35 -25.78
CA GLN A 130 -15.72 25.46 -25.63
C GLN A 130 -15.64 24.60 -24.36
N GLN A 131 -15.30 25.24 -23.24
CA GLN A 131 -15.15 24.56 -21.94
C GLN A 131 -15.52 25.53 -20.81
N VAL A 132 -16.26 25.02 -19.82
CA VAL A 132 -16.59 25.73 -18.59
C VAL A 132 -16.29 24.84 -17.37
N SER A 133 -15.98 25.46 -16.25
CA SER A 133 -15.76 24.75 -14.99
C SER A 133 -17.06 24.68 -14.18
N VAL A 134 -17.31 23.52 -13.57
CA VAL A 134 -18.45 23.31 -12.67
C VAL A 134 -17.89 22.98 -11.29
N GLN A 135 -18.37 23.68 -10.26
CA GLN A 135 -18.02 23.41 -8.87
C GLN A 135 -19.26 23.01 -8.10
N VAL A 136 -19.11 21.98 -7.27
CA VAL A 136 -20.16 21.43 -6.41
C VAL A 136 -19.65 21.47 -4.97
N TRP A 137 -20.46 22.03 -4.08
CA TRP A 137 -20.25 22.03 -2.64
C TRP A 137 -21.39 21.29 -1.96
N SER A 138 -21.12 20.78 -0.76
CA SER A 138 -22.07 19.97 -0.02
C SER A 138 -21.87 20.10 1.49
N LYS A 139 -22.99 20.09 2.19
CA LYS A 139 -23.04 20.08 3.65
C LYS A 139 -24.18 19.16 4.11
N PRO A 140 -24.06 18.54 5.30
CA PRO A 140 -25.18 17.81 5.89
C PRO A 140 -26.37 18.76 6.07
N SER A 141 -27.58 18.28 5.80
CA SER A 141 -28.77 19.09 6.07
C SER A 141 -29.10 19.07 7.56
N ARG A 142 -30.05 19.91 7.97
CA ARG A 142 -30.44 20.09 9.38
C ARG A 142 -30.98 18.81 10.03
N ASP A 143 -31.52 17.90 9.24
CA ASP A 143 -32.04 16.61 9.68
C ASP A 143 -30.98 15.50 9.71
N PHE A 144 -29.75 15.78 9.25
CA PHE A 144 -28.67 14.80 9.22
C PHE A 144 -28.19 14.44 10.63
N GLN A 145 -28.14 13.14 10.92
CA GLN A 145 -27.74 12.62 12.23
C GLN A 145 -26.84 11.40 12.07
N LEU A 146 -25.78 11.37 12.87
CA LEU A 146 -25.00 10.18 13.15
C LEU A 146 -25.54 9.52 14.42
N LEU A 147 -25.76 8.21 14.39
CA LEU A 147 -26.42 7.48 15.46
C LEU A 147 -25.55 6.34 15.97
N LYS A 148 -25.55 6.18 17.29
CA LYS A 148 -24.84 5.14 18.08
C LYS A 148 -23.32 5.11 17.86
N LEU A 149 -22.60 5.53 18.88
CA LEU A 149 -21.14 5.46 18.90
C LEU A 149 -20.65 4.01 18.81
N LYS A 150 -19.59 3.82 18.03
CA LYS A 150 -18.76 2.63 18.08
C LYS A 150 -17.94 2.64 19.35
N ILE A 151 -17.79 1.48 19.97
CA ILE A 151 -16.77 1.32 21.01
C ILE A 151 -15.41 1.38 20.31
N PRO A 152 -14.48 2.26 20.72
CA PRO A 152 -13.12 2.26 20.19
C PRO A 152 -12.46 0.92 20.54
N ARG A 153 -12.52 -0.03 19.60
CA ARG A 153 -11.79 -1.29 19.69
C ARG A 153 -10.69 -1.22 18.65
N LEU A 154 -9.47 -1.61 19.05
CA LEU A 154 -8.37 -1.89 18.12
C LEU A 154 -8.64 -3.20 17.35
N THR A 155 -9.84 -3.37 16.79
CA THR A 155 -10.15 -4.55 15.99
C THR A 155 -9.48 -4.35 14.62
N PRO A 156 -8.57 -5.23 14.19
CA PRO A 156 -8.06 -5.21 12.84
C PRO A 156 -9.23 -5.51 11.88
N GLY A 157 -9.71 -4.51 11.13
CA GLY A 157 -10.60 -4.76 9.99
C GLY A 157 -11.73 -3.78 9.66
N GLU A 158 -12.03 -2.74 10.46
CA GLU A 158 -13.32 -2.03 10.30
C GLU A 158 -13.28 -0.50 10.03
N SER A 159 -12.18 0.07 9.56
CA SER A 159 -12.23 1.43 8.98
C SER A 159 -11.43 1.49 7.68
N LYS A 160 -12.13 1.27 6.55
CA LYS A 160 -11.57 1.39 5.20
C LYS A 160 -11.29 2.85 4.80
N SER A 161 -11.97 3.81 5.43
CA SER A 161 -11.82 5.27 5.20
C SER A 161 -10.44 5.81 5.55
N ASN A 162 -9.70 5.16 6.46
CA ASN A 162 -8.35 5.58 6.84
C ASN A 162 -7.24 4.75 6.19
N VAL A 163 -7.57 3.71 5.42
CA VAL A 163 -6.57 2.82 4.81
C VAL A 163 -5.71 3.57 3.80
N GLU A 164 -6.31 4.45 3.00
CA GLU A 164 -5.59 5.28 2.03
C GLU A 164 -4.58 6.22 2.71
N ILE A 165 -4.97 6.81 3.84
CA ILE A 165 -4.08 7.68 4.63
C ILE A 165 -2.93 6.87 5.20
N LEU A 166 -3.22 5.70 5.79
CA LEU A 166 -2.21 4.81 6.37
C LEU A 166 -1.22 4.28 5.32
N ILE A 167 -1.70 3.90 4.14
CA ILE A 167 -0.82 3.39 3.09
C ILE A 167 0.01 4.49 2.46
N ASN A 168 -0.57 5.68 2.26
CA ASN A 168 0.17 6.84 1.79
C ASN A 168 1.25 7.24 2.80
N SER A 169 0.98 7.21 4.11
CA SER A 169 2.03 7.48 5.10
C SER A 169 3.11 6.40 5.12
N ALA A 170 2.74 5.13 4.89
CA ALA A 170 3.71 4.03 4.85
C ALA A 170 4.57 3.99 3.59
N LEU A 171 4.10 4.63 2.52
CA LEU A 171 4.81 4.77 1.25
C LEU A 171 5.31 6.21 0.99
N ASP A 172 5.23 7.08 2.00
CA ASP A 172 5.91 8.38 1.99
C ASP A 172 7.25 8.25 2.71
N PHE A 173 8.26 7.89 1.93
CA PHE A 173 9.59 7.58 2.43
C PHE A 173 10.32 8.82 2.97
N THR A 174 9.86 10.03 2.64
CA THR A 174 10.47 11.27 3.15
C THR A 174 10.23 11.51 4.63
N THR A 175 9.18 10.90 5.18
CA THR A 175 8.74 11.12 6.57
C THR A 175 9.20 10.02 7.53
N LEU A 176 9.69 8.90 7.00
CA LEU A 176 10.07 7.74 7.78
C LEU A 176 11.47 7.93 8.37
N LYS A 177 11.59 7.83 9.69
CA LYS A 177 12.87 7.97 10.41
C LYS A 177 13.89 6.85 10.10
N ALA A 178 13.45 5.70 9.62
CA ALA A 178 14.30 4.58 9.24
C ALA A 178 13.59 3.70 8.21
N MET A 179 14.16 3.58 7.02
CA MET A 179 13.58 2.82 5.91
C MET A 179 14.20 1.43 5.83
N VAL A 180 13.94 0.57 6.82
CA VAL A 180 14.57 -0.76 6.84
C VAL A 180 13.85 -1.70 5.86
N PRO A 181 14.51 -2.31 4.86
CA PRO A 181 13.92 -3.38 4.05
C PRO A 181 13.52 -4.55 4.95
N SER A 182 12.35 -5.14 4.72
CA SER A 182 11.74 -6.11 5.65
C SER A 182 12.59 -7.36 5.95
N ASN A 183 13.47 -7.74 5.02
CA ASN A 183 14.38 -8.88 5.14
C ASN A 183 15.82 -8.49 5.56
N LEU A 184 16.10 -7.20 5.79
CA LEU A 184 17.43 -6.68 6.15
C LEU A 184 17.39 -5.96 7.50
N SER A 185 18.57 -5.74 8.09
CA SER A 185 18.71 -4.99 9.36
C SER A 185 19.28 -3.58 9.18
N TYR A 186 19.47 -3.14 7.93
CA TYR A 186 20.05 -1.85 7.57
C TYR A 186 19.04 -0.99 6.83
N GLU A 187 19.28 0.31 6.78
CA GLU A 187 18.41 1.24 6.04
C GLU A 187 18.55 1.05 4.53
N ALA A 188 17.41 1.11 3.84
CA ALA A 188 17.32 1.18 2.41
C ALA A 188 17.92 2.51 1.98
N ALA A 189 18.81 2.46 1.00
CA ALA A 189 19.30 3.67 0.35
C ALA A 189 18.63 3.90 -1.00
N ARG A 190 18.06 2.85 -1.60
CA ARG A 190 17.57 2.91 -2.97
C ARG A 190 16.24 2.20 -3.13
N LEU A 191 15.39 2.84 -3.93
CA LEU A 191 14.25 2.21 -4.60
C LEU A 191 14.72 1.82 -6.00
N GLU A 192 14.67 0.53 -6.33
CA GLU A 192 15.12 0.00 -7.61
C GLU A 192 13.97 -0.64 -8.39
N VAL A 193 13.78 -0.20 -9.63
CA VAL A 193 12.93 -0.86 -10.63
C VAL A 193 13.79 -1.83 -11.42
N GLN A 194 13.48 -3.12 -11.28
CA GLN A 194 14.20 -4.18 -11.96
C GLN A 194 13.82 -4.25 -13.45
N ALA A 195 14.70 -4.80 -14.28
CA ALA A 195 14.37 -5.06 -15.67
C ALA A 195 13.15 -5.99 -15.79
N ALA A 196 12.30 -5.81 -16.79
CA ALA A 196 11.13 -6.68 -17.01
C ALA A 196 11.53 -8.15 -17.28
N SER A 197 12.77 -8.37 -17.75
CA SER A 197 13.37 -9.69 -17.93
C SER A 197 13.90 -10.30 -16.63
N TYR A 198 13.93 -9.54 -15.53
CA TYR A 198 14.46 -9.98 -14.25
C TYR A 198 13.57 -11.07 -13.64
N LYS A 199 14.14 -12.25 -13.46
CA LYS A 199 13.52 -13.32 -12.68
C LYS A 199 14.00 -13.19 -11.24
N ALA A 200 13.07 -13.13 -10.29
CA ALA A 200 13.27 -12.86 -8.87
C ALA A 200 14.06 -13.94 -8.10
N HIS A 201 15.21 -14.38 -8.60
CA HIS A 201 16.01 -15.46 -8.04
C HIS A 201 16.75 -15.06 -6.75
N ASN A 202 16.89 -13.76 -6.45
CA ASN A 202 17.63 -13.24 -5.28
C ASN A 202 16.76 -12.47 -4.28
N ILE A 203 15.45 -12.71 -4.25
CA ILE A 203 14.54 -12.01 -3.33
C ILE A 203 14.24 -12.92 -2.17
N LEU A 204 14.80 -12.61 -0.99
CA LEU A 204 14.46 -13.31 0.24
C LEU A 204 13.07 -12.84 0.71
N LEU A 205 12.06 -13.70 0.63
CA LEU A 205 10.66 -13.38 0.99
C LEU A 205 10.37 -13.38 2.50
N VAL A 206 11.39 -13.61 3.35
CA VAL A 206 11.23 -13.52 4.80
C VAL A 206 10.72 -12.12 5.17
N ASN A 207 9.74 -12.07 6.06
CA ASN A 207 9.04 -10.86 6.52
C ASN A 207 8.30 -10.08 5.44
N HIS A 208 7.91 -10.74 4.35
CA HIS A 208 6.99 -10.15 3.38
C HIS A 208 5.59 -10.72 3.61
N PHE A 209 4.58 -9.86 3.54
CA PHE A 209 3.19 -10.22 3.79
C PHE A 209 2.28 -9.73 2.68
N LYS A 210 1.23 -10.50 2.41
CA LYS A 210 0.15 -10.10 1.50
C LYS A 210 -0.81 -9.15 2.24
N PRO A 211 -1.65 -8.39 1.50
CA PRO A 211 -2.65 -7.51 2.09
C PRO A 211 -3.61 -8.20 3.07
N ASP A 212 -3.85 -9.50 2.91
CA ASP A 212 -4.70 -10.30 3.78
C ASP A 212 -4.04 -10.71 5.12
N GLY A 213 -2.78 -10.32 5.35
CA GLY A 213 -2.00 -10.68 6.54
C GLY A 213 -1.25 -12.00 6.44
N THR A 214 -1.44 -12.77 5.37
CA THR A 214 -0.71 -14.03 5.17
C THR A 214 0.73 -13.76 4.73
N SER A 215 1.69 -14.55 5.20
CA SER A 215 3.06 -14.38 4.75
C SER A 215 3.23 -14.81 3.29
N MET A 216 4.08 -14.09 2.56
CA MET A 216 4.51 -14.46 1.21
C MET A 216 5.52 -15.62 1.23
N CYS A 217 6.17 -15.87 2.37
CA CYS A 217 7.12 -16.96 2.56
C CYS A 217 6.45 -18.12 3.29
N GLU A 218 6.66 -19.35 2.82
CA GLU A 218 6.11 -20.54 3.48
C GLU A 218 6.74 -20.77 4.86
N VAL A 219 8.02 -20.39 5.02
CA VAL A 219 8.78 -20.53 6.27
C VAL A 219 8.17 -19.69 7.41
N ASN A 220 7.68 -18.49 7.11
CA ASN A 220 7.10 -17.58 8.10
C ASN A 220 5.75 -18.07 8.66
N ASN A 221 5.02 -18.91 7.92
CA ASN A 221 3.73 -19.47 8.35
C ASN A 221 3.88 -20.58 9.42
N LEU A 222 5.09 -21.09 9.67
CA LEU A 222 5.33 -22.19 10.60
C LEU A 222 5.57 -21.74 12.06
N THR A 223 5.84 -20.45 12.26
CA THR A 223 6.10 -19.91 13.59
C THR A 223 5.48 -18.54 13.67
N GLY A 224 4.23 -18.43 14.20
CA GLY A 224 3.50 -17.18 14.47
C GLY A 224 4.39 -16.00 14.85
N PHE A 225 4.80 -15.25 13.84
CA PHE A 225 5.70 -14.12 13.91
C PHE A 225 4.83 -12.90 14.17
N ASN A 226 4.96 -12.29 15.33
CA ASN A 226 4.29 -11.03 15.63
C ASN A 226 5.30 -9.89 15.45
N PRO A 227 5.17 -9.03 14.43
CA PRO A 227 6.12 -7.95 14.18
C PRO A 227 6.18 -6.89 15.30
N SER A 228 5.23 -6.89 16.24
CA SER A 228 5.05 -5.81 17.21
C SER A 228 5.97 -5.87 18.44
N THR A 229 6.81 -6.88 18.60
CA THR A 229 7.70 -6.98 19.78
C THR A 229 9.14 -6.58 19.41
N LYS A 230 9.44 -5.28 19.51
CA LYS A 230 10.82 -4.83 19.72
C LYS A 230 11.18 -5.09 21.17
N THR A 231 12.01 -6.10 21.43
CA THR A 231 12.56 -6.32 22.77
C THR A 231 14.07 -6.13 22.75
N THR A 232 14.52 -5.06 23.39
CA THR A 232 15.93 -4.83 23.71
C THR A 232 16.21 -5.50 25.05
N TYR A 233 17.12 -6.47 25.10
CA TYR A 233 17.54 -7.07 26.37
C TYR A 233 18.97 -6.63 26.72
N SER A 234 19.14 -6.23 27.99
CA SER A 234 20.39 -6.22 28.73
C SER A 234 20.20 -7.22 29.86
N VAL A 235 20.98 -8.30 29.89
CA VAL A 235 20.98 -9.26 31.00
C VAL A 235 22.37 -9.26 31.61
N LEU A 236 22.48 -8.64 32.79
CA LEU A 236 23.54 -8.91 33.76
C LEU A 236 23.24 -10.26 34.41
N ASN A 237 24.12 -11.22 34.24
CA ASN A 237 24.01 -12.54 34.86
C ASN A 237 24.16 -12.43 36.39
N THR A 238 23.06 -12.63 37.11
CA THR A 238 23.11 -13.21 38.45
C THR A 238 21.85 -14.03 38.72
N VAL A 239 22.08 -15.24 39.21
CA VAL A 239 21.13 -16.30 39.56
C VAL A 239 20.18 -15.86 40.66
N ILE A 240 18.86 -15.96 40.48
CA ILE A 240 17.86 -16.27 41.53
C ILE A 240 16.66 -17.03 40.90
N ASP A 241 16.21 -18.04 41.64
CA ASP A 241 15.13 -18.99 41.40
C ASP A 241 13.74 -18.41 41.07
N ASP A 242 12.95 -19.26 40.40
CA ASP A 242 11.49 -19.32 40.35
C ASP A 242 10.70 -18.02 40.06
N LEU A 243 10.61 -17.71 38.76
CA LEU A 243 9.40 -17.13 38.16
C LEU A 243 9.28 -17.58 36.71
N LEU A 244 8.38 -18.53 36.49
CA LEU A 244 8.09 -19.15 35.20
C LEU A 244 7.30 -18.17 34.32
N VAL A 245 7.99 -17.21 33.71
CA VAL A 245 7.43 -16.42 32.61
C VAL A 245 7.98 -16.97 31.29
N LYS A 246 7.19 -17.81 30.63
CA LYS A 246 7.50 -18.30 29.28
C LYS A 246 7.34 -17.16 28.28
N PHE A 247 8.41 -16.47 27.95
CA PHE A 247 8.50 -15.73 26.69
C PHE A 247 9.30 -16.54 25.68
N GLN A 248 8.64 -16.81 24.54
CA GLN A 248 9.19 -17.60 23.46
C GLN A 248 10.13 -16.72 22.61
N VAL A 249 11.44 -16.85 22.82
CA VAL A 249 12.44 -16.31 21.89
C VAL A 249 12.40 -17.16 20.62
N ARG A 250 12.25 -16.54 19.45
CA ARG A 250 12.39 -17.23 18.16
C ARG A 250 13.51 -16.59 17.34
N PRO A 251 14.46 -17.37 16.81
CA PRO A 251 15.53 -16.85 15.97
C PRO A 251 14.94 -16.23 14.70
N MET A 252 15.54 -15.13 14.22
CA MET A 252 15.08 -14.39 13.04
C MET A 252 15.17 -15.15 11.70
N LEU A 253 15.63 -16.41 11.68
CA LEU A 253 15.74 -17.23 10.47
C LEU A 253 15.57 -18.72 10.80
N PRO A 254 14.53 -19.41 10.31
CA PRO A 254 14.53 -20.87 10.25
C PRO A 254 15.23 -21.31 8.96
N PHE A 255 16.42 -21.92 9.07
CA PHE A 255 17.00 -22.66 7.96
C PHE A 255 16.29 -24.02 7.84
N ARG A 256 15.74 -24.33 6.66
CA ARG A 256 15.19 -25.65 6.34
C ARG A 256 16.10 -26.33 5.32
N ALA A 257 16.93 -27.27 5.76
CA ALA A 257 17.62 -28.18 4.84
C ALA A 257 16.69 -29.37 4.54
N ASN A 258 16.19 -29.47 3.31
CA ASN A 258 15.46 -30.66 2.88
C ASN A 258 16.45 -31.81 2.67
N ARG A 259 16.12 -32.97 3.24
CA ARG A 259 16.88 -34.23 3.13
C ARG A 259 16.73 -34.77 1.70
N TYR A 260 17.75 -34.65 0.86
CA TYR A 260 17.85 -35.46 -0.36
C TYR A 260 18.52 -36.78 0.00
N GLY A 261 17.74 -37.87 -0.08
CA GLY A 261 18.26 -39.22 -0.06
C GLY A 261 18.86 -39.53 -1.43
N GLY A 262 20.19 -39.54 -1.51
CA GLY A 262 20.95 -39.94 -2.68
C GLY A 262 22.41 -40.11 -2.26
N GLU A 263 22.92 -41.32 -2.41
CA GLU A 263 24.23 -41.76 -1.94
C GLU A 263 25.38 -40.91 -2.53
N GLY A 264 26.36 -40.57 -1.68
CA GLY A 264 27.76 -40.41 -2.11
C GLY A 264 28.23 -39.08 -2.70
N GLY A 265 27.48 -37.97 -2.61
CA GLY A 265 27.94 -36.66 -3.07
C GLY A 265 28.12 -35.64 -1.94
N ALA A 266 29.36 -35.30 -1.57
CA ALA A 266 29.62 -34.17 -0.68
C ALA A 266 29.32 -32.85 -1.42
N ILE A 267 28.18 -32.21 -1.09
CA ILE A 267 27.87 -30.85 -1.54
C ILE A 267 28.49 -29.89 -0.52
N VAL A 268 29.53 -29.17 -0.93
CA VAL A 268 30.14 -28.10 -0.13
C VAL A 268 29.23 -26.87 -0.20
N ALA A 269 28.44 -26.63 0.84
CA ALA A 269 27.66 -25.41 1.00
C ALA A 269 28.57 -24.29 1.52
N ARG A 270 28.91 -23.31 0.67
CA ARG A 270 29.68 -22.11 1.06
C ARG A 270 28.77 -20.88 1.06
N GLY A 271 28.23 -20.56 2.23
CA GLY A 271 27.52 -19.31 2.51
C GLY A 271 27.59 -19.03 4.00
N LEU A 272 28.47 -18.11 4.40
CA LEU A 272 28.75 -17.80 5.80
C LEU A 272 28.04 -16.48 6.20
N THR A 273 27.19 -16.53 7.21
CA THR A 273 26.68 -15.31 7.87
C THR A 273 27.67 -14.91 8.97
N HIS A 274 28.23 -13.70 8.91
CA HIS A 274 29.14 -13.21 9.94
C HIS A 274 28.32 -12.69 11.14
N CYS A 275 28.59 -13.27 12.31
CA CYS A 275 28.09 -12.77 13.59
C CYS A 275 29.29 -12.50 14.50
N THR A 276 29.49 -11.24 14.89
CA THR A 276 30.59 -10.86 15.80
C THR A 276 30.10 -10.94 17.24
N LYS A 277 30.65 -11.86 18.03
CA LYS A 277 30.38 -11.94 19.48
C LYS A 277 31.27 -10.93 20.21
N MET A 278 30.70 -9.89 20.82
CA MET A 278 31.44 -9.10 21.82
C MET A 278 31.47 -9.87 23.14
N LYS A 279 32.65 -10.35 23.54
CA LYS A 279 32.86 -10.97 24.85
C LYS A 279 33.15 -9.85 25.85
N GLN A 280 32.21 -9.57 26.76
CA GLN A 280 32.47 -8.68 27.89
C GLN A 280 33.26 -9.47 28.94
N TRP A 281 34.50 -9.07 29.20
CA TRP A 281 35.33 -9.68 30.25
C TRP A 281 34.92 -9.10 31.60
N GLY A 282 34.67 -9.98 32.58
CA GLY A 282 34.47 -9.55 33.96
C GLY A 282 35.76 -8.98 34.54
N VAL A 283 35.62 -8.08 35.52
CA VAL A 283 36.71 -7.33 36.18
C VAL A 283 37.84 -8.20 36.75
N LYS A 284 37.66 -9.52 36.87
CA LYS A 284 38.64 -10.44 37.46
C LYS A 284 39.59 -11.15 36.48
N ASP A 285 39.33 -11.13 35.17
CA ASP A 285 40.18 -11.81 34.19
C ASP A 285 40.48 -10.89 32.99
N PRO A 286 41.59 -10.12 32.99
CA PRO A 286 41.99 -9.37 31.82
C PRO A 286 42.44 -10.32 30.70
N PRO A 287 42.15 -10.02 29.43
CA PRO A 287 42.53 -10.89 28.32
C PRO A 287 44.05 -10.96 28.16
N PRO A 288 44.62 -12.10 27.71
CA PRO A 288 46.00 -12.14 27.25
C PRO A 288 46.15 -11.23 26.02
N GLU A 289 47.16 -10.36 26.01
CA GLU A 289 47.37 -9.22 25.10
C GLU A 289 47.43 -9.53 23.59
N THR A 290 47.26 -10.77 23.15
CA THR A 290 47.51 -11.19 21.75
C THR A 290 46.32 -11.83 21.02
N LYS A 291 45.10 -11.79 21.55
CA LYS A 291 43.90 -12.29 20.81
C LYS A 291 42.79 -11.25 20.72
N VAL A 292 43.00 -10.27 19.85
CA VAL A 292 41.96 -9.34 19.39
C VAL A 292 41.02 -10.08 18.43
N ASN A 293 39.73 -10.10 18.78
CA ASN A 293 38.57 -10.43 17.94
C ASN A 293 38.82 -11.32 16.71
N GLN A 294 38.78 -12.65 16.90
CA GLN A 294 38.66 -13.55 15.75
C GLN A 294 37.19 -13.71 15.36
N PRO A 295 36.82 -13.52 14.07
CA PRO A 295 35.48 -13.83 13.59
C PRO A 295 35.23 -15.34 13.78
N ILE A 296 34.13 -15.68 14.42
CA ILE A 296 33.68 -17.08 14.54
C ILE A 296 32.75 -17.35 13.36
N TYR A 297 33.12 -18.30 12.52
CA TYR A 297 32.30 -18.80 11.43
C TYR A 297 31.31 -19.85 11.97
N PHE A 298 30.02 -19.67 11.75
CA PHE A 298 29.03 -20.72 11.99
C PHE A 298 28.80 -21.49 10.69
N GLU A 299 29.39 -22.67 10.57
CA GLU A 299 28.89 -23.73 9.69
C GLU A 299 28.13 -24.73 10.56
N MET A 300 26.82 -24.88 10.33
CA MET A 300 26.05 -25.94 10.99
C MET A 300 26.28 -27.26 10.24
N TYR A 301 27.34 -27.99 10.60
CA TYR A 301 27.45 -29.41 10.24
C TYR A 301 26.65 -30.24 11.25
N GLY A 302 25.53 -30.81 10.80
CA GLY A 302 24.83 -31.84 11.55
C GLY A 302 25.58 -33.16 11.43
N THR A 303 26.45 -33.50 12.38
CA THR A 303 27.05 -34.85 12.49
C THR A 303 26.39 -35.73 13.55
N ASN A 304 25.37 -35.24 14.26
CA ASN A 304 24.74 -35.98 15.34
C ASN A 304 23.35 -36.51 14.97
N ASN A 305 23.16 -37.83 15.14
CA ASN A 305 21.90 -38.57 15.01
C ASN A 305 20.85 -38.24 16.10
N GLY A 306 20.98 -37.11 16.81
CA GLY A 306 20.04 -36.65 17.83
C GLY A 306 19.18 -35.52 17.29
N GLY A 307 17.86 -35.68 17.32
CA GLY A 307 16.89 -34.73 16.76
C GLY A 307 17.09 -33.29 17.25
N TRP A 308 16.96 -32.35 16.33
CA TRP A 308 17.04 -30.91 16.55
C TRP A 308 15.89 -30.41 17.42
N LYS A 309 16.07 -30.40 18.74
CA LYS A 309 15.24 -29.61 19.65
C LYS A 309 16.16 -28.93 20.66
N ASP A 310 16.05 -27.60 20.66
CA ASP A 310 16.47 -26.69 21.72
C ASP A 310 17.98 -26.46 21.87
N VAL A 311 18.46 -25.32 21.34
CA VAL A 311 19.39 -24.33 21.96
C VAL A 311 19.82 -23.32 20.87
N ILE A 312 19.38 -22.06 20.95
CA ILE A 312 19.99 -20.93 20.25
C ILE A 312 20.01 -19.73 21.22
N PRO A 313 21.18 -19.24 21.67
CA PRO A 313 21.29 -17.99 22.42
C PRO A 313 21.38 -16.76 21.49
N ASP A 314 21.11 -15.58 22.05
CA ASP A 314 21.07 -14.26 21.38
C ASP A 314 22.19 -14.05 20.35
N LEU A 315 21.80 -13.94 19.07
CA LEU A 315 22.69 -13.69 17.94
C LEU A 315 22.32 -12.36 17.28
N LYS A 316 23.29 -11.45 17.26
CA LYS A 316 23.24 -10.23 16.43
C LYS A 316 23.95 -10.53 15.11
N ILE A 317 23.22 -10.46 14.00
CA ILE A 317 23.79 -10.58 12.67
C ILE A 317 24.50 -9.26 12.35
N VAL A 318 25.78 -9.31 11.99
CA VAL A 318 26.65 -8.12 11.84
C VAL A 318 27.08 -7.89 10.39
N GLU A 319 27.18 -8.94 9.56
CA GLU A 319 27.52 -8.80 8.13
C GLU A 319 27.27 -10.08 7.31
N TYR A 320 27.11 -9.94 5.99
CA TYR A 320 27.07 -11.06 5.03
C TYR A 320 28.41 -11.15 4.29
N ALA A 321 29.07 -12.32 4.29
CA ALA A 321 30.27 -12.52 3.48
C ALA A 321 29.85 -12.74 2.02
N GLY A 322 30.09 -11.75 1.16
CA GLY A 322 29.74 -11.80 -0.25
C GLY A 322 30.40 -12.99 -0.97
N VAL A 323 29.58 -13.91 -1.48
CA VAL A 323 29.98 -14.87 -2.50
C VAL A 323 29.06 -14.68 -3.69
N GLU A 324 29.64 -14.44 -4.87
CA GLU A 324 28.91 -14.43 -6.14
C GLU A 324 28.41 -15.86 -6.44
N GLY A 325 27.19 -16.18 -5.99
CA GLY A 325 26.58 -17.49 -6.19
C GLY A 325 25.10 -17.45 -5.86
N SER A 326 24.25 -17.56 -6.88
CA SER A 326 22.82 -17.25 -6.89
C SER A 326 21.88 -18.36 -6.40
N ASP A 327 22.29 -19.27 -5.51
CA ASP A 327 21.51 -20.51 -5.27
C ASP A 327 21.14 -20.83 -3.80
N PHE A 328 21.36 -19.94 -2.84
CA PHE A 328 21.32 -20.35 -1.42
C PHE A 328 19.98 -20.33 -0.68
N VAL A 329 18.87 -19.87 -1.27
CA VAL A 329 17.50 -20.15 -0.75
C VAL A 329 16.52 -20.27 -1.91
N ARG A 330 16.40 -21.47 -2.51
CA ARG A 330 15.29 -21.75 -3.43
C ARG A 330 14.02 -22.00 -2.62
N GLU A 331 13.19 -20.97 -2.44
CA GLU A 331 11.75 -21.20 -2.56
C GLU A 331 11.43 -21.18 -4.07
N PRO A 332 11.17 -22.33 -4.71
CA PRO A 332 11.03 -22.42 -6.15
C PRO A 332 9.61 -22.06 -6.56
N LYS A 333 9.18 -20.83 -6.29
CA LYS A 333 8.13 -20.18 -7.08
C LYS A 333 8.54 -18.74 -7.24
N SER A 334 9.28 -18.46 -8.32
CA SER A 334 9.32 -17.10 -8.85
C SER A 334 7.86 -16.67 -8.98
N THR A 335 7.42 -15.76 -8.13
CA THR A 335 6.16 -15.05 -8.34
C THR A 335 6.27 -14.41 -9.71
N PRO A 336 5.49 -14.85 -10.70
CA PRO A 336 5.56 -14.29 -12.04
C PRO A 336 5.25 -12.81 -11.91
N VAL A 337 6.11 -11.95 -12.44
CA VAL A 337 5.77 -10.53 -12.55
C VAL A 337 4.59 -10.45 -13.53
N PRO A 338 3.42 -9.96 -13.10
CA PRO A 338 2.25 -9.94 -13.96
C PRO A 338 2.52 -9.14 -15.24
N ASN A 339 2.04 -9.62 -16.38
CA ASN A 339 1.95 -8.87 -17.64
C ASN A 339 3.26 -8.28 -18.21
N GLY A 340 4.41 -8.87 -17.86
CA GLY A 340 5.71 -8.37 -18.34
C GLY A 340 6.09 -7.01 -17.76
N GLU A 341 5.50 -6.63 -16.62
CA GLU A 341 5.82 -5.42 -15.88
C GLU A 341 7.20 -5.52 -15.21
N SER A 342 7.68 -4.41 -14.66
CA SER A 342 8.95 -4.37 -13.92
C SER A 342 8.70 -4.36 -12.41
N LEU A 343 9.45 -5.15 -11.66
CA LEU A 343 9.32 -5.25 -10.21
C LEU A 343 9.96 -4.04 -9.50
N VAL A 344 9.28 -3.50 -8.49
CA VAL A 344 9.83 -2.47 -7.59
C VAL A 344 10.42 -3.15 -6.36
N THR A 345 11.66 -2.79 -6.02
CA THR A 345 12.43 -3.39 -4.94
C THR A 345 13.15 -2.33 -4.12
N PHE A 346 13.54 -2.66 -2.89
CA PHE A 346 14.32 -1.81 -2.00
C PHE A 346 15.67 -2.45 -1.71
N THR A 347 16.74 -1.67 -1.78
CA THR A 347 18.12 -2.13 -1.58
C THR A 347 18.91 -1.19 -0.67
N GLN A 348 19.92 -1.75 0.00
CA GLN A 348 20.88 -0.99 0.78
C GLN A 348 21.95 -0.35 -0.13
N ALA A 349 22.59 0.73 0.33
CA ALA A 349 23.82 1.23 -0.30
C ALA A 349 24.98 0.25 -0.05
N GLY A 350 25.48 -0.41 -1.10
CA GLY A 350 26.62 -1.32 -0.98
C GLY A 350 26.76 -2.31 -2.14
N THR A 351 27.66 -3.29 -1.98
CA THR A 351 28.00 -4.34 -2.96
C THR A 351 27.14 -5.61 -2.86
N SER A 352 26.28 -5.73 -1.85
CA SER A 352 25.37 -6.87 -1.72
C SER A 352 24.10 -6.67 -2.54
N ASN A 353 23.89 -7.53 -3.54
CA ASN A 353 22.68 -7.57 -4.37
C ASN A 353 21.48 -8.17 -3.60
N GLN A 354 21.15 -7.60 -2.45
CA GLN A 354 20.01 -8.03 -1.63
C GLN A 354 18.82 -7.12 -1.90
N TYR A 355 17.70 -7.72 -2.27
CA TYR A 355 16.47 -7.03 -2.64
C TYR A 355 15.35 -7.39 -1.66
N ALA A 356 14.60 -6.38 -1.25
CA ALA A 356 13.31 -6.56 -0.58
C ALA A 356 12.17 -6.08 -1.48
N LEU A 357 11.00 -6.70 -1.37
CA LEU A 357 9.77 -6.22 -2.01
C LEU A 357 9.04 -5.18 -1.16
N GLN A 358 9.27 -5.19 0.16
CA GLN A 358 8.58 -4.35 1.12
C GLN A 358 9.58 -3.76 2.11
N LEU A 359 9.37 -2.50 2.49
CA LEU A 359 9.96 -1.93 3.70
C LEU A 359 9.27 -2.50 4.94
N GLN A 360 9.97 -2.54 6.06
CA GLN A 360 9.51 -3.11 7.32
C GLN A 360 8.19 -2.51 7.77
N HIS A 361 8.04 -1.18 7.76
CA HIS A 361 6.82 -0.52 8.20
C HIS A 361 5.60 -0.91 7.33
N PHE A 362 5.81 -0.99 6.01
CA PHE A 362 4.77 -1.40 5.07
C PHE A 362 4.41 -2.89 5.24
N SER A 363 5.43 -3.74 5.44
CA SER A 363 5.26 -5.16 5.78
C SER A 363 4.49 -5.36 7.09
N GLU A 364 4.74 -4.54 8.11
CA GLU A 364 4.01 -4.59 9.39
C GLU A 364 2.52 -4.25 9.22
N LEU A 365 2.18 -3.28 8.36
CA LEU A 365 0.79 -2.97 8.04
C LEU A 365 0.10 -4.12 7.30
N MET A 366 0.79 -4.71 6.34
CA MET A 366 0.33 -5.91 5.62
C MET A 366 0.11 -7.07 6.58
N ALA A 367 1.08 -7.36 7.46
CA ALA A 367 1.03 -8.46 8.43
C ALA A 367 -0.14 -8.36 9.42
N ARG A 368 -0.56 -7.13 9.76
CA ARG A 368 -1.74 -6.91 10.62
C ARG A 368 -3.07 -7.19 9.91
N GLY A 369 -3.06 -7.46 8.60
CA GLY A 369 -4.26 -7.67 7.80
C GLY A 369 -5.14 -6.43 7.69
N ILE A 370 -4.57 -5.23 7.90
CA ILE A 370 -5.32 -3.95 7.81
C ILE A 370 -5.82 -3.73 6.38
N LEU A 371 -5.06 -4.22 5.40
CA LEU A 371 -5.38 -4.12 3.97
C LEU A 371 -6.24 -5.30 3.48
N LYS A 372 -6.75 -6.14 4.38
CA LYS A 372 -7.59 -7.28 4.03
C LYS A 372 -8.87 -6.75 3.38
N ASP A 373 -9.18 -7.28 2.20
CA ASP A 373 -10.32 -6.86 1.38
C ASP A 373 -10.31 -5.38 0.93
N TRP A 374 -9.18 -4.66 1.12
CA TRP A 374 -9.03 -3.30 0.63
C TRP A 374 -8.82 -3.28 -0.89
N ILE A 375 -8.02 -4.21 -1.42
CA ILE A 375 -7.82 -4.38 -2.87
C ILE A 375 -8.96 -5.26 -3.41
N PRO A 376 -9.83 -4.75 -4.32
CA PRO A 376 -10.89 -5.55 -4.90
C PRO A 376 -10.34 -6.75 -5.69
N LYS A 377 -11.06 -7.88 -5.69
CA LYS A 377 -10.65 -9.09 -6.41
C LYS A 377 -10.47 -8.79 -7.91
N GLY A 378 -9.33 -9.20 -8.47
CA GLY A 378 -8.98 -8.96 -9.89
C GLY A 378 -8.54 -7.53 -10.20
N GLN A 379 -8.36 -6.68 -9.16
CA GLN A 379 -7.80 -5.35 -9.27
C GLN A 379 -6.49 -5.24 -8.47
N CYS A 380 -5.77 -4.16 -8.74
CA CYS A 380 -4.57 -3.75 -8.02
C CYS A 380 -4.74 -2.28 -7.58
N ALA A 381 -4.09 -1.91 -6.48
CA ALA A 381 -4.05 -0.52 -6.02
C ALA A 381 -2.99 0.23 -6.83
N LYS A 382 -3.37 1.32 -7.49
CA LYS A 382 -2.50 2.15 -8.31
C LYS A 382 -2.03 3.35 -7.50
N PHE A 383 -0.75 3.67 -7.63
CA PHE A 383 -0.10 4.79 -6.98
C PHE A 383 0.63 5.66 -8.00
N ILE A 384 0.64 6.96 -7.78
CA ILE A 384 1.57 7.88 -8.44
C ILE A 384 2.84 7.95 -7.61
N MET A 385 3.96 7.57 -8.22
CA MET A 385 5.29 7.69 -7.63
C MET A 385 5.86 9.07 -7.98
N SER A 386 6.25 9.83 -6.96
CA SER A 386 6.77 11.20 -7.10
C SER A 386 8.11 11.37 -6.40
N ASP A 387 8.98 12.19 -6.97
CA ASP A 387 10.13 12.76 -6.27
C ASP A 387 9.65 14.01 -5.53
N LYS A 388 9.65 13.94 -4.19
CA LYS A 388 9.17 15.02 -3.31
C LYS A 388 10.13 16.20 -3.26
N SER A 389 11.42 15.97 -3.50
CA SER A 389 12.42 17.05 -3.54
C SER A 389 12.26 17.91 -4.79
N ALA A 390 11.93 17.27 -5.92
CA ALA A 390 11.66 17.97 -7.19
C ALA A 390 10.18 18.35 -7.36
N GLY A 391 9.27 17.78 -6.56
CA GLY A 391 7.83 18.05 -6.63
C GLY A 391 7.16 17.50 -7.89
N VAL A 392 7.74 16.47 -8.52
CA VAL A 392 7.30 15.96 -9.84
C VAL A 392 6.92 14.48 -9.80
N PRO A 393 5.87 14.05 -10.53
CA PRO A 393 5.53 12.65 -10.69
C PRO A 393 6.50 11.99 -11.68
N VAL A 394 7.08 10.85 -11.29
CA VAL A 394 8.09 10.11 -12.07
C VAL A 394 7.57 8.80 -12.65
N GLY A 395 6.40 8.33 -12.21
CA GLY A 395 5.82 7.10 -12.71
C GLY A 395 4.57 6.64 -11.97
N GLN A 396 4.04 5.50 -12.40
CA GLN A 396 2.93 4.80 -11.76
C GLN A 396 3.43 3.48 -11.17
N VAL A 397 2.90 3.09 -10.02
CA VAL A 397 3.18 1.81 -9.36
C VAL A 397 1.86 1.09 -9.10
N LYS A 398 1.84 -0.22 -9.29
CA LYS A 398 0.71 -1.08 -8.91
C LYS A 398 1.11 -1.94 -7.73
N LEU A 399 0.24 -2.04 -6.73
CA LEU A 399 0.32 -2.99 -5.64
C LEU A 399 -0.72 -4.10 -5.84
N TYR A 400 -0.24 -5.33 -5.94
CA TYR A 400 -1.07 -6.52 -6.15
C TYR A 400 -1.55 -7.13 -4.84
N ALA A 401 -2.62 -7.93 -4.91
CA ALA A 401 -3.09 -8.77 -3.81
C ALA A 401 -2.04 -9.81 -3.35
N THR A 402 -0.98 -10.03 -4.14
CA THR A 402 0.18 -10.84 -3.76
C THR A 402 1.17 -10.10 -2.85
N GLY A 403 0.96 -8.81 -2.57
CA GLY A 403 1.87 -7.97 -1.77
C GLY A 403 3.03 -7.36 -2.56
N GLN A 404 3.05 -7.54 -3.89
CA GLN A 404 4.12 -7.08 -4.77
C GLN A 404 3.82 -5.74 -5.40
N MET A 405 4.86 -4.94 -5.60
CA MET A 405 4.79 -3.68 -6.33
C MET A 405 5.46 -3.78 -7.69
N THR A 406 4.77 -3.33 -8.74
CA THR A 406 5.32 -3.27 -10.10
C THR A 406 5.16 -1.88 -10.71
N THR A 407 5.89 -1.62 -11.77
CA THR A 407 5.76 -0.41 -12.61
C THR A 407 5.81 -0.78 -14.09
N ALA A 408 5.67 0.22 -14.95
CA ALA A 408 5.78 0.06 -16.39
C ALA A 408 7.09 -0.66 -16.76
N PRO A 409 7.06 -1.55 -17.77
CA PRO A 409 8.23 -2.34 -18.16
C PRO A 409 9.44 -1.46 -18.43
N SER A 410 10.54 -1.78 -17.76
CA SER A 410 11.85 -1.16 -17.92
C SER A 410 12.82 -2.18 -18.50
N LYS A 411 13.64 -1.77 -19.48
CA LYS A 411 14.74 -2.60 -19.98
C LYS A 411 15.94 -2.58 -19.04
N ASP A 412 16.15 -1.43 -18.40
CA ASP A 412 17.28 -1.17 -17.52
C ASP A 412 16.83 -1.18 -16.05
N ILE A 413 17.79 -1.42 -15.16
CA ILE A 413 17.60 -1.22 -13.73
C ILE A 413 17.63 0.29 -13.46
N VAL A 414 16.57 0.80 -12.85
CA VAL A 414 16.46 2.22 -12.54
C VAL A 414 16.43 2.44 -11.05
N LYS A 415 17.26 3.36 -10.57
CA LYS A 415 17.55 3.55 -9.15
C LYS A 415 17.22 4.96 -8.72
N TRP A 416 16.36 5.09 -7.72
CA TRP A 416 16.05 6.35 -7.05
C TRP A 416 16.58 6.32 -5.63
N ASP A 417 16.95 7.49 -5.13
CA ASP A 417 17.20 7.71 -3.71
C ASP A 417 15.88 7.57 -2.95
N VAL A 418 15.76 6.54 -2.12
CA VAL A 418 14.49 6.19 -1.48
C VAL A 418 13.96 7.33 -0.60
N GLU A 419 14.84 8.10 0.03
CA GLU A 419 14.47 9.18 0.95
C GLU A 419 13.78 10.37 0.27
N LYS A 420 13.86 10.45 -1.05
CA LYS A 420 13.23 11.51 -1.86
C LYS A 420 11.93 11.07 -2.50
N MET A 421 11.59 9.78 -2.39
CA MET A 421 10.46 9.20 -3.08
C MET A 421 9.22 9.16 -2.18
N ALA A 422 8.06 9.28 -2.80
CA ALA A 422 6.79 8.96 -2.17
C ALA A 422 5.85 8.31 -3.18
N MET A 423 4.92 7.50 -2.69
CA MET A 423 3.84 6.94 -3.50
C MET A 423 2.50 7.38 -2.92
N VAL A 424 1.66 7.98 -3.76
CA VAL A 424 0.33 8.45 -3.37
C VAL A 424 -0.72 7.63 -4.11
N PHE A 425 -1.67 7.07 -3.36
CA PHE A 425 -2.77 6.28 -3.89
C PHE A 425 -3.60 7.10 -4.90
N ASP A 426 -3.89 6.49 -6.05
CA ASP A 426 -4.59 7.12 -7.19
C ASP A 426 -5.88 6.37 -7.55
N GLY A 427 -6.19 5.27 -6.85
CA GLY A 427 -7.37 4.44 -7.09
C GLY A 427 -7.04 3.01 -7.49
N PHE A 428 -8.08 2.26 -7.88
CA PHE A 428 -7.95 0.86 -8.29
C PHE A 428 -8.00 0.69 -9.80
N VAL A 429 -7.25 -0.30 -10.31
CA VAL A 429 -7.24 -0.66 -11.73
C VAL A 429 -7.21 -2.17 -11.88
N ALA A 430 -7.81 -2.71 -12.94
CA ALA A 430 -7.74 -4.15 -13.21
C ALA A 430 -6.28 -4.62 -13.33
N GLU A 431 -5.97 -5.80 -12.80
CA GLU A 431 -4.60 -6.36 -12.80
C GLU A 431 -4.03 -6.45 -14.23
N THR A 432 -4.88 -6.76 -15.20
CA THR A 432 -4.54 -6.90 -16.63
C THR A 432 -4.39 -5.58 -17.38
N SER A 433 -4.84 -4.46 -16.82
CA SER A 433 -4.80 -3.17 -17.53
C SER A 433 -3.35 -2.69 -17.66
N PRO A 434 -2.88 -2.30 -18.85
CA PRO A 434 -1.52 -1.77 -18.99
C PRO A 434 -1.36 -0.44 -18.23
N PHE A 435 -0.12 -0.11 -17.87
CA PHE A 435 0.21 1.22 -17.35
C PHE A 435 -0.11 2.31 -18.37
N GLN A 436 -0.68 3.42 -17.91
CA GLN A 436 -0.95 4.55 -18.79
C GLN A 436 0.36 5.28 -19.11
N ARG A 437 0.61 5.51 -20.40
CA ARG A 437 1.77 6.30 -20.83
C ARG A 437 1.47 7.78 -20.65
N VAL A 438 2.05 8.36 -19.62
CA VAL A 438 2.09 9.81 -19.42
C VAL A 438 3.45 10.29 -19.89
N ALA A 439 3.49 11.08 -20.96
CA ALA A 439 4.75 11.57 -21.55
C ALA A 439 5.60 12.32 -20.51
N GLU A 440 4.93 13.09 -19.66
CA GLU A 440 5.53 13.85 -18.57
C GLU A 440 6.33 12.98 -17.59
N HIS A 441 5.83 11.80 -17.22
CA HIS A 441 6.54 10.90 -16.30
C HIS A 441 7.90 10.47 -16.85
N SER A 442 8.01 10.26 -18.17
CA SER A 442 9.28 9.88 -18.80
C SER A 442 10.32 11.01 -18.71
N THR A 443 9.86 12.24 -18.92
CA THR A 443 10.70 13.45 -18.80
C THR A 443 11.11 13.69 -17.34
N ASN A 444 10.15 13.64 -16.41
CA ASN A 444 10.38 13.85 -14.98
C ASN A 444 11.28 12.76 -14.39
N ARG A 445 11.18 11.53 -14.89
CA ARG A 445 12.08 10.43 -14.50
C ARG A 445 13.54 10.77 -14.76
N LEU A 446 13.86 11.41 -15.89
CA LEU A 446 15.24 11.82 -16.19
C LEU A 446 15.74 12.92 -15.24
N LEU A 447 14.84 13.80 -14.77
CA LEU A 447 15.17 14.87 -13.84
C LEU A 447 15.41 14.35 -12.42
N ALA A 448 14.65 13.35 -11.98
CA ALA A 448 14.70 12.78 -10.63
C ALA A 448 15.78 11.70 -10.44
N LEU A 449 16.43 11.24 -11.52
CA LEU A 449 17.39 10.15 -11.42
C LEU A 449 18.71 10.60 -10.79
N SER A 450 18.93 10.16 -9.56
CA SER A 450 20.13 10.47 -8.78
C SER A 450 21.32 9.57 -9.17
N PHE A 451 21.05 8.37 -9.74
CA PHE A 451 22.07 7.36 -10.05
C PHE A 451 21.76 6.61 -11.35
N HIS A 452 21.78 7.29 -12.50
CA HIS A 452 21.80 6.54 -13.76
C HIS A 452 23.22 5.98 -13.95
N SER A 453 23.44 4.72 -13.58
CA SER A 453 24.52 3.97 -14.21
C SER A 453 24.07 3.76 -15.65
N SER A 454 24.41 4.68 -16.54
CA SER A 454 24.43 4.36 -17.97
C SER A 454 25.36 3.16 -18.10
N TYR A 455 24.80 1.98 -18.33
CA TYR A 455 25.58 0.86 -18.82
C TYR A 455 26.22 1.37 -20.11
N ARG A 456 27.54 1.63 -20.09
CA ARG A 456 28.29 1.86 -21.32
C ARG A 456 27.99 0.64 -22.19
N ARG A 457 27.48 0.86 -23.40
CA ARG A 457 27.54 -0.15 -24.46
C ARG A 457 28.98 -0.63 -24.54
N THR A 458 29.22 -1.88 -24.17
CA THR A 458 30.27 -2.72 -24.74
C THR A 458 29.61 -3.79 -25.56
#